data_AF-A0A937PBU7-F1
#
_entry.id   AF-A0A937PBU7-F1
#
_cell.length_a   1.000
_cell.length_b   1.000
_cell.length_c   1.000
_cell.angle_alpha   90.00
_cell.angle_beta   90.00
_cell.angle_gamma   90.00
#
_symmetry.space_group_name_H-M   'P 1'
#
loop_
_entity.id
_entity.type
_entity.pdbx_description
1 polymer ?
#
loop_
_entity_poly.entity_id
_entity_poly.type
_entity_poly.pdbx_seq_one_letter_code
_entity_poly.pdbx_strand_id
1 'polypeptide(L)'
;MVEPLSKTARFHNLGGYYMGVSNGKKQKRRLSAEEKWEIYQECEKPGAQIGEILRKRGLYSSDLQNIRRDVKEGALDRLRQSKPGRKKITSVPIKEHEQLRQELAEKEKALVELSVIFTALKKK
;
A
#
# COMPACT_ATOMS: atom_id res chain seq x y z
N MET A 1 3.32 27.88 25.91
CA MET A 1 2.23 28.35 25.02
C MET A 1 2.76 28.18 23.60
N VAL A 2 2.23 27.37 22.68
CA VAL A 2 0.92 26.72 22.53
C VAL A 2 1.12 25.49 21.61
N GLU A 3 0.55 24.35 21.97
CA GLU A 3 -0.04 23.38 21.04
C GLU A 3 -1.56 23.35 21.37
N PRO A 4 -2.48 22.79 20.55
CA PRO A 4 -2.34 22.14 19.23
C PRO A 4 -3.44 22.63 18.24
N LEU A 5 -3.53 22.08 17.02
CA LEU A 5 -4.82 21.62 16.43
C LEU A 5 -4.60 20.86 15.10
N SER A 6 -5.26 19.72 15.04
CA SER A 6 -5.36 18.77 13.92
C SER A 6 -5.70 19.39 12.56
N LYS A 7 -5.09 18.85 11.49
CA LYS A 7 -5.77 18.77 10.19
C LYS A 7 -5.86 17.32 9.74
N THR A 8 -6.96 16.74 10.22
CA THR A 8 -7.76 15.67 9.65
C THR A 8 -7.70 15.61 8.12
N ALA A 9 -7.60 14.37 7.62
CA ALA A 9 -7.98 13.85 6.32
C ALA A 9 -8.63 14.85 5.34
N ARG A 10 -7.98 15.03 4.20
CA ARG A 10 -8.64 15.23 2.90
C ARG A 10 -7.95 14.37 1.86
N PHE A 11 -8.19 13.07 1.91
CA PHE A 11 -8.10 12.27 0.70
C PHE A 11 -9.24 12.74 -0.21
N HIS A 12 -8.93 13.69 -1.08
CA HIS A 12 -9.83 14.05 -2.16
C HIS A 12 -10.01 12.81 -3.03
N ASN A 13 -11.21 12.25 -2.93
CA ASN A 13 -11.79 11.33 -3.87
C ASN A 13 -11.88 12.07 -5.22
N LEU A 14 -10.82 11.96 -6.02
CA LEU A 14 -10.81 12.34 -7.43
C LEU A 14 -11.00 11.06 -8.23
N GLY A 15 -12.26 10.65 -8.37
CA GLY A 15 -12.68 9.81 -9.47
C GLY A 15 -12.33 10.52 -10.77
N GLY A 16 -11.35 10.01 -11.50
CA GLY A 16 -10.87 10.67 -12.71
C GLY A 16 -9.71 9.93 -13.36
N TYR A 17 -10.06 9.04 -14.29
CA TYR A 17 -9.43 8.95 -15.61
C TYR A 17 -7.90 9.12 -15.68
N TYR A 18 -7.18 7.99 -15.69
CA TYR A 18 -5.89 7.92 -16.38
C TYR A 18 -5.97 6.84 -17.45
N MET A 19 -6.21 7.31 -18.68
CA MET A 19 -5.94 6.59 -19.92
C MET A 19 -4.42 6.37 -20.04
N GLY A 20 -3.95 5.23 -19.55
CA GLY A 20 -2.61 4.73 -19.85
C GLY A 20 -2.61 4.00 -21.19
N VAL A 21 -2.38 4.71 -22.29
CA VAL A 21 -2.06 4.11 -23.59
C VAL A 21 -0.64 3.54 -23.49
N SER A 22 -0.49 2.21 -23.55
CA SER A 22 0.81 1.60 -23.83
C SER A 22 0.63 0.30 -24.62
N ASN A 23 1.04 0.33 -25.90
CA ASN A 23 1.38 -0.77 -26.79
C ASN A 23 0.77 -2.16 -26.48
N GLY A 24 -0.37 -2.46 -27.12
CA GLY A 24 -0.84 -3.82 -27.43
C GLY A 24 -1.14 -4.77 -26.26
N LYS A 25 -0.85 -4.37 -25.03
CA LYS A 25 -1.09 -5.14 -23.80
C LYS A 25 -2.09 -4.34 -22.98
N LYS A 26 -3.30 -4.87 -22.78
CA LYS A 26 -4.32 -4.25 -21.94
C LYS A 26 -3.70 -3.92 -20.58
N GLN A 27 -3.47 -2.64 -20.32
CA GLN A 27 -2.97 -2.14 -19.04
C GLN A 27 -3.95 -2.61 -17.96
N LYS A 28 -3.48 -3.48 -17.06
CA LYS A 28 -4.30 -3.99 -15.96
C LYS A 28 -4.57 -2.84 -15.02
N ARG A 29 -5.82 -2.34 -15.01
CA ARG A 29 -6.28 -1.33 -14.06
C ARG A 29 -5.96 -1.80 -12.65
N ARG A 30 -5.32 -0.94 -11.85
CA ARG A 30 -5.10 -1.19 -10.43
C ARG A 30 -6.44 -1.03 -9.71
N LEU A 31 -6.94 -2.10 -9.13
CA LEU A 31 -8.15 -2.07 -8.31
C LEU A 31 -7.85 -1.41 -6.96
N SER A 32 -8.72 -0.50 -6.52
CA SER A 32 -8.65 0.06 -5.17
C SER A 32 -8.99 -1.01 -4.12
N ALA A 33 -8.70 -0.72 -2.84
CA ALA A 33 -9.03 -1.64 -1.76
C ALA A 33 -10.55 -1.85 -1.62
N GLU A 34 -11.32 -0.77 -1.80
CA GLU A 34 -12.78 -0.77 -1.77
C GLU A 34 -13.35 -1.63 -2.91
N GLU A 35 -12.81 -1.48 -4.11
CA GLU A 35 -13.27 -2.27 -5.27
C GLU A 35 -13.02 -3.76 -5.08
N LYS A 36 -11.85 -4.14 -4.55
CA LYS A 36 -11.56 -5.54 -4.20
C LYS A 36 -12.55 -6.09 -3.16
N TRP A 37 -12.90 -5.27 -2.17
CA TRP A 37 -13.89 -5.63 -1.15
C TRP A 37 -15.30 -5.82 -1.73
N GLU A 38 -15.75 -4.92 -2.61
CA GLU A 38 -17.02 -5.06 -3.31
C GLU A 38 -17.09 -6.35 -4.13
N ILE A 39 -16.03 -6.65 -4.89
CA ILE A 39 -15.94 -7.88 -5.70
C ILE A 39 -16.06 -9.12 -4.81
N TYR A 40 -15.34 -9.13 -3.68
CA TYR A 40 -15.43 -10.22 -2.71
C TYR A 40 -16.86 -10.39 -2.19
N GLN A 41 -17.50 -9.31 -1.74
CA GLN A 41 -18.88 -9.35 -1.25
C GLN A 41 -19.89 -9.80 -2.30
N GLU A 42 -19.70 -9.40 -3.56
CA GLU A 42 -20.57 -9.81 -4.66
C GLU A 42 -20.43 -11.31 -4.97
N CYS A 43 -19.20 -11.85 -4.90
CA CYS A 43 -18.92 -13.26 -5.13
C CYS A 43 -19.30 -14.20 -3.97
N GLU A 44 -19.37 -13.70 -2.73
CA GLU A 44 -19.75 -14.52 -1.56
C GLU A 44 -21.27 -14.63 -1.36
N LYS A 45 -22.09 -13.89 -2.12
CA LYS A 45 -23.55 -14.00 -2.05
C LYS A 45 -24.03 -15.39 -2.52
N PRO A 46 -25.03 -15.99 -1.84
CA PRO A 46 -25.61 -17.25 -2.29
C PRO A 46 -26.24 -17.08 -3.67
N GLY A 47 -25.93 -17.98 -4.61
CA GLY A 47 -26.40 -17.90 -5.99
C GLY A 47 -25.62 -16.94 -6.90
N ALA A 48 -24.50 -16.38 -6.43
CA ALA A 48 -23.66 -15.52 -7.25
C ALA A 48 -23.08 -16.27 -8.45
N GLN A 49 -23.30 -15.72 -9.66
CA GLN A 49 -22.66 -16.20 -10.88
C GLN A 49 -21.24 -15.63 -10.98
N ILE A 50 -20.32 -16.23 -10.22
CA ILE A 50 -18.93 -15.77 -10.08
C ILE A 50 -18.29 -15.51 -11.45
N GLY A 51 -18.48 -16.41 -12.42
CA GLY A 51 -17.92 -16.27 -13.76
C GLY A 51 -18.40 -15.02 -14.51
N GLU A 52 -19.66 -14.62 -14.35
CA GLU A 52 -20.19 -13.41 -14.99
C GLU A 52 -19.66 -12.14 -14.32
N ILE A 53 -19.62 -12.12 -12.99
CA ILE A 53 -19.10 -11.00 -12.20
C ILE A 53 -17.65 -10.72 -12.59
N LEU A 54 -16.81 -11.76 -12.66
CA LEU A 54 -15.41 -11.64 -13.04
C LEU A 54 -15.24 -11.14 -14.48
N ARG A 55 -16.03 -11.64 -15.44
CA ARG A 55 -15.97 -11.17 -16.84
C ARG A 55 -16.35 -9.69 -16.97
N LYS A 56 -17.40 -9.24 -16.27
CA LYS A 56 -17.82 -7.82 -16.26
C LYS A 56 -16.73 -6.90 -15.74
N ARG A 57 -15.94 -7.36 -14.76
CA ARG A 57 -14.85 -6.60 -14.15
C ARG A 57 -13.48 -6.83 -14.81
N GLY A 58 -13.39 -7.73 -15.79
CA GLY A 58 -12.14 -8.08 -16.49
C GLY A 58 -11.14 -8.87 -15.63
N LEU A 59 -11.63 -9.64 -14.67
CA LEU A 59 -10.83 -10.39 -13.69
C LEU A 59 -10.79 -11.88 -14.02
N TYR A 60 -9.71 -12.53 -13.59
CA TYR A 60 -9.56 -13.98 -13.68
C TYR A 60 -9.84 -14.66 -12.33
N SER A 61 -10.04 -15.98 -12.34
CA SER A 61 -10.24 -16.77 -11.12
C SER A 61 -9.04 -16.66 -10.16
N SER A 62 -7.83 -16.51 -10.68
CA SER A 62 -6.63 -16.25 -9.87
C SER A 62 -6.72 -14.94 -9.08
N ASP A 63 -7.29 -13.90 -9.69
CA ASP A 63 -7.43 -12.59 -9.06
C ASP A 63 -8.44 -12.67 -7.91
N LEU A 64 -9.54 -13.42 -8.10
CA LEU A 64 -10.50 -13.68 -7.03
C LEU A 64 -9.87 -14.45 -5.87
N GLN A 65 -9.03 -15.46 -6.16
CA GLN A 65 -8.31 -16.18 -5.11
C GLN A 65 -7.34 -15.27 -4.34
N ASN A 66 -6.64 -14.38 -5.04
CA ASN A 66 -5.78 -13.38 -4.41
C ASN A 66 -6.59 -12.43 -3.52
N ILE A 67 -7.72 -11.91 -4.01
CA ILE A 67 -8.62 -11.05 -3.21
C ILE A 67 -9.11 -11.78 -1.95
N ARG A 68 -9.54 -13.04 -2.07
CA ARG A 68 -9.97 -13.85 -0.91
C ARG A 68 -8.86 -14.02 0.12
N ARG A 69 -7.62 -14.24 -0.33
CA ARG A 69 -6.45 -14.33 0.54
C ARG A 69 -6.19 -13.01 1.25
N ASP A 70 -6.13 -11.90 0.51
CA ASP A 70 -5.90 -10.55 1.05
C ASP A 70 -6.95 -10.19 2.11
N VAL A 71 -8.23 -10.49 1.83
CA VAL A 71 -9.35 -10.26 2.77
C VAL A 71 -9.19 -11.10 4.04
N LYS A 72 -8.86 -12.39 3.90
CA LYS A 72 -8.66 -13.29 5.04
C LYS A 72 -7.49 -12.84 5.92
N GLU A 73 -6.35 -12.54 5.31
CA GLU A 73 -5.15 -12.09 6.01
C GLU A 73 -5.39 -10.74 6.70
N GLY A 74 -5.97 -9.77 5.99
CA GLY A 74 -6.32 -8.47 6.56
C GLY A 74 -7.31 -8.56 7.72
N ALA A 75 -8.32 -9.44 7.62
CA ALA A 75 -9.25 -9.69 8.71
C ALA A 75 -8.54 -10.33 9.92
N LEU A 76 -7.70 -11.35 9.70
CA LEU A 76 -6.95 -12.01 10.77
C LEU A 76 -5.99 -11.05 11.46
N ASP A 77 -5.26 -10.22 10.71
CA ASP A 77 -4.33 -9.25 11.27
C ASP A 77 -5.06 -8.18 12.07
N ARG A 78 -6.20 -7.69 11.58
CA ARG A 78 -7.04 -6.75 12.35
C ARG A 78 -7.58 -7.39 13.62
N LEU A 79 -8.05 -8.63 13.56
CA LEU A 79 -8.56 -9.35 14.73
C LEU A 79 -7.45 -9.66 15.76
N ARG A 80 -6.24 -10.00 15.29
CA ARG A 80 -5.05 -10.16 16.14
C ARG A 80 -4.69 -8.87 16.87
N GLN A 81 -4.74 -7.73 16.16
CA GLN A 81 -4.48 -6.41 16.73
C GLN A 81 -5.59 -5.95 17.69
N SER A 82 -6.84 -6.34 17.42
CA SER A 82 -8.01 -6.01 18.22
C SER A 82 -8.17 -6.87 19.48
N LYS A 83 -7.17 -7.68 19.84
CA LYS A 83 -7.21 -8.53 21.04
C LYS A 83 -7.46 -7.67 22.29
N PRO A 84 -8.54 -7.94 23.05
CA PRO A 84 -8.84 -7.18 24.27
C PRO A 84 -7.67 -7.29 25.26
N GLY A 85 -7.14 -6.16 25.71
CA GLY A 85 -5.97 -6.11 26.60
C GLY A 85 -4.99 -4.98 26.24
N ARG A 86 -3.89 -4.88 27.00
CA ARG A 86 -2.84 -3.85 26.80
C ARG A 86 -2.28 -3.99 25.38
N LYS A 87 -2.53 -2.98 24.54
CA LYS A 87 -1.94 -2.90 23.19
C LYS A 87 -0.42 -3.06 23.35
N LYS A 88 0.15 -4.08 22.71
CA LYS A 88 1.61 -4.09 22.48
C LYS A 88 1.85 -2.88 21.59
N ILE A 89 2.45 -1.85 22.16
CA ILE A 89 2.82 -0.65 21.44
C ILE A 89 3.85 -1.11 20.40
N THR A 90 3.41 -1.30 19.16
CA THR A 90 4.30 -1.47 18.00
C THR A 90 4.80 -0.10 17.52
N SER A 91 5.03 0.85 18.43
CA SER A 91 5.89 1.97 18.11
C SER A 91 7.31 1.50 18.38
N VAL A 92 8.16 1.55 17.35
CA VAL A 92 9.61 1.47 17.55
C VAL A 92 9.94 2.44 18.69
N PRO A 93 10.61 1.99 19.76
CA PRO A 93 11.05 2.87 20.83
C PRO A 93 11.70 4.11 20.23
N ILE A 94 11.34 5.31 20.70
CA ILE A 94 11.80 6.59 20.12
C ILE A 94 13.32 6.58 19.91
N LYS A 95 14.05 5.98 20.85
CA LYS A 95 15.50 5.77 20.80
C LYS A 95 15.98 4.97 19.58
N GLU A 96 15.33 3.85 19.26
CA GLU A 96 15.69 3.04 18.09
C GLU A 96 15.38 3.77 16.79
N HIS A 97 14.28 4.54 16.76
CA HIS A 97 13.93 5.36 15.61
C HIS A 97 14.92 6.51 15.38
N GLU A 98 15.38 7.16 16.46
CA GLU A 98 16.43 8.18 16.41
C GLU A 98 17.78 7.61 15.95
N GLN A 99 18.16 6.44 16.46
CA GLN A 99 19.38 5.73 16.03
C GLN A 99 19.33 5.38 14.54
N LEU A 100 18.23 4.79 14.08
CA LEU A 100 18.03 4.48 12.66
C LEU A 100 18.08 5.73 11.78
N ARG A 101 17.52 6.85 12.26
CA ARG A 101 17.61 8.14 11.56
C ARG A 101 19.03 8.68 11.47
N GLN A 102 19.82 8.56 12.54
CA GLN A 102 21.22 8.97 12.55
C GLN A 102 22.04 8.11 11.58
N GLU A 103 21.89 6.79 11.63
CA GLU A 103 22.56 5.88 10.71
C GLU A 103 22.21 6.16 9.24
N LEU A 104 20.95 6.47 8.94
CA LEU A 104 20.54 6.84 7.59
C LEU A 104 21.21 8.14 7.14
N ALA A 105 21.23 9.16 7.99
CA ALA A 105 21.86 10.44 7.68
C ALA A 105 23.38 10.30 7.45
N GLU A 106 24.06 9.43 8.20
CA GLU A 106 25.48 9.13 7.99
C GLU A 106 25.73 8.42 6.65
N LYS A 107 24.91 7.40 6.33
CA LYS A 107 25.01 6.66 5.07
C LYS A 107 24.74 7.56 3.85
N GLU A 108 23.76 8.45 3.95
CA GLU A 108 23.45 9.43 2.90
C GLU A 108 24.61 10.41 2.67
N LYS A 109 25.25 10.91 3.73
CA LYS A 109 26.44 11.78 3.61
C LYS A 109 27.59 11.07 2.90
N ALA A 110 27.89 9.83 3.30
CA ALA A 110 28.95 9.03 2.67
C ALA A 110 28.67 8.79 1.18
N LEU A 111 27.41 8.54 0.80
CA LEU A 111 27.02 8.40 -0.61
C LEU A 111 27.23 9.68 -1.41
N VAL A 112 26.91 10.84 -0.83
CA VAL A 112 27.14 12.14 -1.48
C VAL A 112 28.64 12.36 -1.70
N GLU A 113 29.47 12.14 -0.68
CA GLU A 113 30.93 12.29 -0.80
C GLU A 113 31.51 11.38 -1.88
N LEU A 114 31.11 10.10 -1.90
CA LEU A 114 31.52 9.16 -2.94
C LEU A 114 31.07 9.60 -4.34
N SER A 115 29.87 10.15 -4.48
CA SER A 115 29.37 10.65 -5.77
C SER A 115 30.17 11.87 -6.27
N VAL A 116 30.61 12.75 -5.37
CA VAL A 116 31.49 13.88 -5.70
C VAL A 116 32.85 13.38 -6.16
N ILE A 117 33.45 12.43 -5.43
CA ILE A 117 34.73 11.83 -5.82
C ILE A 117 34.62 11.14 -7.19
N PHE A 118 33.57 10.34 -7.39
CA PHE A 118 33.33 9.63 -8.64
C PHE A 118 33.16 10.57 -9.85
N THR A 119 32.40 11.66 -9.68
CA THR A 119 32.20 12.65 -10.74
C THR A 119 33.47 13.44 -11.05
N ALA A 120 34.30 13.75 -10.04
CA ALA A 120 35.60 14.37 -10.24
C ALA A 120 36.57 13.45 -11.01
N LEU A 121 36.56 12.15 -10.71
CA LEU A 121 37.40 11.15 -11.40
C LEU A 121 36.94 10.89 -12.83
N LYS A 122 35.63 10.88 -13.10
CA LYS A 122 35.09 10.66 -14.46
C LYS A 122 35.31 11.85 -15.42
N LYS A 123 35.64 13.04 -14.89
CA LYS A 123 35.95 14.23 -15.69
C LYS A 123 37.40 14.28 -16.19
N LYS A 124 38.25 13.35 -15.74
CA LYS A 124 39.57 13.08 -16.31
C LYS A 124 39.48 11.91 -17.28
#